data_AF-A0AAU8HBM6-F1
#
_entry.id   AF-A0AAU8HBM6-F1
#
_cell.length_a   1.000
_cell.length_b   1.000
_cell.length_c   1.000
_cell.angle_alpha   90.00
_cell.angle_beta   90.00
_cell.angle_gamma   90.00
#
_symmetry.space_group_name_H-M   'P 1'
#
loop_
_entity.id
_entity.type
_entity.pdbx_description
1 polymer ?
#
loop_
_entity_poly.entity_id
_entity_poly.type
_entity_poly.pdbx_seq_one_letter_code
_entity_poly.pdbx_strand_id
1 'polypeptide(L)'
;MTPQHHFLRVGQVVPTDQEVATVEVTTLVSKALALMARCGFDQLPVTSNDVVVGVFSYRSLALNLGIVRRQDDPLSYPVGDFLEDLTFVRSGSEVEDALEAIHHKGAVLVGDEERLLAVVTTADISSYLWTATRQFMIVRDVELATRYLARRACATEDELSALVAAARPAGVEGTPAERLEDLTFGELISVINGPERFGRVFSRTFGSSRELVFSMLEPVRDVRNKVFHFRDAVTPDEVDLVMNARVWLQRRVRMLQ
;
A
#
# COMPACT_ATOMS: atom_id res chain seq x y z
N MET A 1 2.80 24.37 -20.03
CA MET A 1 3.37 23.05 -19.70
C MET A 1 2.53 22.02 -20.41
N THR A 2 3.15 21.24 -21.30
CA THR A 2 2.47 20.17 -22.04
C THR A 2 2.04 19.08 -21.05
N PRO A 3 0.80 18.59 -21.09
CA PRO A 3 0.39 17.49 -20.22
C PRO A 3 1.28 16.28 -20.50
N GLN A 4 2.10 15.90 -19.53
CA GLN A 4 2.94 14.71 -19.61
C GLN A 4 2.10 13.52 -19.18
N HIS A 5 2.20 12.39 -19.87
CA HIS A 5 1.56 11.16 -19.43
C HIS A 5 2.32 10.62 -18.20
N HIS A 6 1.61 10.32 -17.11
CA HIS A 6 2.19 9.79 -15.87
C HIS A 6 1.99 8.27 -15.79
N PHE A 7 2.60 7.53 -16.71
CA PHE A 7 2.68 6.07 -16.58
C PHE A 7 3.69 5.70 -15.49
N LEU A 8 3.41 4.64 -14.74
CA LEU A 8 4.26 4.15 -13.67
C LEU A 8 5.60 3.62 -14.24
N ARG A 9 6.69 4.26 -13.84
CA ARG A 9 8.07 3.89 -14.24
C ARG A 9 8.85 3.30 -13.08
N VAL A 10 9.85 2.46 -13.38
CA VAL A 10 10.72 1.82 -12.39
C VAL A 10 11.34 2.85 -11.45
N GLY A 11 11.79 3.99 -11.97
CA GLY A 11 12.40 5.06 -11.16
C GLY A 11 11.47 5.65 -10.09
N GLN A 12 10.15 5.49 -10.20
CA GLN A 12 9.20 5.96 -9.17
C GLN A 12 9.06 4.99 -7.99
N VAL A 13 9.50 3.74 -8.16
CA VAL A 13 9.49 2.71 -7.12
C VAL A 13 10.79 2.72 -6.30
N VAL A 14 11.86 3.30 -6.86
CA VAL A 14 13.15 3.43 -6.18
C VAL A 14 12.99 4.30 -4.91
N PRO A 15 13.42 3.80 -3.73
CA PRO A 15 13.39 4.60 -2.50
C PRO A 15 14.24 5.87 -2.66
N THR A 16 13.75 6.99 -2.14
CA THR A 16 14.35 8.32 -2.38
C THR A 16 15.70 8.51 -1.69
N ASP A 17 15.98 7.70 -0.68
CA ASP A 17 17.16 7.70 0.18
C ASP A 17 17.99 6.42 0.03
N GLN A 18 17.76 5.63 -1.03
CA GLN A 18 18.53 4.39 -1.24
C GLN A 18 20.00 4.70 -1.54
N GLU A 19 20.89 4.23 -0.67
CA GLU A 19 22.32 4.10 -0.95
C GLU A 19 22.64 2.66 -1.36
N VAL A 20 23.11 2.46 -2.58
CA VAL A 20 23.44 1.13 -3.09
C VAL A 20 24.78 0.68 -2.54
N ALA A 21 24.75 -0.30 -1.62
CA ALA A 21 25.95 -0.96 -1.15
C ALA A 21 26.44 -1.99 -2.18
N THR A 22 27.72 -1.94 -2.52
CA THR A 22 28.40 -2.92 -3.37
C THR A 22 29.58 -3.56 -2.62
N VAL A 23 30.04 -4.72 -3.11
CA VAL A 23 31.25 -5.38 -2.61
C VAL A 23 32.13 -5.82 -3.76
N GLU A 24 33.45 -5.83 -3.56
CA GLU A 24 34.38 -6.31 -4.58
C GLU A 24 34.30 -7.83 -4.77
N VAL A 25 34.60 -8.32 -5.97
CA VAL A 25 34.62 -9.76 -6.32
C VAL A 25 35.44 -10.63 -5.35
N THR A 26 36.49 -10.06 -4.77
CA THR A 26 37.39 -10.76 -3.83
C THR A 26 36.88 -10.78 -2.39
N THR A 27 35.77 -10.09 -2.09
CA THR A 27 35.17 -10.05 -0.77
C THR A 27 34.77 -11.45 -0.33
N LEU A 28 35.13 -11.85 0.88
CA LEU A 28 34.77 -13.17 1.41
C LEU A 28 33.26 -13.28 1.64
N VAL A 29 32.69 -14.45 1.37
CA VAL A 29 31.29 -14.78 1.64
C VAL A 29 30.89 -14.43 3.08
N SER A 30 31.72 -14.79 4.06
CA SER A 30 31.51 -14.41 5.48
C SER A 30 31.29 -12.91 5.69
N LYS A 31 32.09 -12.06 5.03
CA LYS A 31 32.00 -10.59 5.15
C LYS A 31 30.76 -10.06 4.45
N ALA A 32 30.44 -10.59 3.27
CA ALA A 32 29.24 -10.21 2.53
C ALA A 32 27.98 -10.57 3.31
N LEU A 33 27.89 -11.78 3.87
CA LEU A 33 26.77 -12.20 4.71
C LEU A 33 26.62 -11.34 5.97
N ALA A 34 27.75 -10.93 6.60
CA ALA A 34 27.71 -10.03 7.75
C ALA A 34 27.20 -8.63 7.38
N LEU A 35 27.58 -8.11 6.20
CA LEU A 35 27.06 -6.85 5.67
C LEU A 35 25.56 -6.96 5.38
N MET A 36 25.14 -8.02 4.67
CA MET A 36 23.74 -8.32 4.36
C MET A 36 22.88 -8.38 5.62
N ALA A 37 23.31 -9.14 6.63
CA ALA A 37 22.58 -9.27 7.88
C ALA A 37 22.48 -7.96 8.67
N ARG A 38 23.57 -7.16 8.69
CA ARG A 38 23.59 -5.87 9.38
C ARG A 38 22.67 -4.84 8.73
N CYS A 39 22.61 -4.83 7.39
CA CYS A 39 21.86 -3.85 6.63
C CYS A 39 20.46 -4.35 6.23
N GLY A 40 20.14 -5.62 6.48
CA GLY A 40 18.86 -6.23 6.09
C GLY A 40 18.73 -6.45 4.58
N PHE A 41 19.83 -6.76 3.89
CA PHE A 41 19.84 -7.02 2.45
C PHE A 41 19.75 -8.52 2.14
N ASP A 42 19.00 -8.86 1.09
CA ASP A 42 18.93 -10.24 0.57
C ASP A 42 19.93 -10.51 -0.56
N GLN A 43 20.49 -9.45 -1.13
CA GLN A 43 21.50 -9.49 -2.17
C GLN A 43 22.42 -8.26 -2.16
N LEU A 44 23.62 -8.42 -2.73
CA LEU A 44 24.63 -7.39 -2.91
C LEU A 44 25.14 -7.42 -4.36
N PRO A 45 25.06 -6.30 -5.10
CA PRO A 45 25.80 -6.14 -6.34
C PRO A 45 27.30 -6.28 -6.09
N VAL A 46 27.96 -7.01 -6.97
CA VAL A 46 29.39 -7.31 -6.89
C VAL A 46 30.13 -6.61 -8.02
N THR A 47 31.18 -5.88 -7.66
CA THR A 47 31.98 -5.06 -8.58
C THR A 47 33.37 -5.63 -8.83
N SER A 48 33.89 -5.38 -10.02
CA SER A 48 35.30 -5.58 -10.38
C SER A 48 35.75 -4.38 -11.22
N ASN A 49 36.73 -3.62 -10.72
CA ASN A 49 37.16 -2.37 -11.34
C ASN A 49 35.99 -1.40 -11.60
N ASP A 50 35.14 -1.19 -10.59
CA ASP A 50 33.94 -0.34 -10.64
C ASP A 50 32.83 -0.78 -11.62
N VAL A 51 32.98 -1.94 -12.26
CA VAL A 51 31.95 -2.54 -13.12
C VAL A 51 31.22 -3.63 -12.36
N VAL A 52 29.88 -3.60 -12.37
CA VAL A 52 29.06 -4.67 -11.80
C VAL A 52 29.20 -5.92 -12.66
N VAL A 53 29.70 -6.99 -12.07
CA VAL A 53 29.92 -8.28 -12.75
C VAL A 53 28.90 -9.36 -12.38
N GLY A 54 28.01 -9.05 -11.43
CA GLY A 54 26.97 -9.96 -10.98
C GLY A 54 26.46 -9.58 -9.60
N VAL A 55 25.69 -10.47 -9.00
CA VAL A 55 25.06 -10.28 -7.69
C VAL A 55 25.33 -11.48 -6.81
N PHE A 56 25.72 -11.23 -5.57
CA PHE A 56 25.81 -12.24 -4.52
C PHE A 56 24.55 -12.19 -3.65
N SER A 57 23.86 -13.31 -3.46
CA SER A 57 22.63 -13.39 -2.67
C SER A 57 22.61 -14.64 -1.79
N TYR A 58 21.69 -14.69 -0.81
CA TYR A 58 21.45 -15.93 -0.06
C TYR A 58 21.10 -17.11 -0.97
N ARG A 59 20.36 -16.84 -2.06
CA ARG A 59 19.99 -17.85 -3.05
C ARG A 59 21.20 -18.30 -3.87
N SER A 60 22.00 -17.37 -4.37
CA SER A 60 23.14 -17.70 -5.22
C SER A 60 24.15 -18.54 -4.45
N LEU A 61 24.38 -18.23 -3.16
CA LEU A 61 25.15 -19.07 -2.27
C LEU A 61 24.53 -20.47 -2.16
N ALA A 62 23.25 -20.56 -1.78
CA ALA A 62 22.57 -21.84 -1.55
C ALA A 62 22.58 -22.77 -2.78
N LEU A 63 22.34 -22.23 -3.99
CA LEU A 63 22.35 -22.98 -5.24
C LEU A 63 23.75 -23.48 -5.61
N ASN A 64 24.79 -22.78 -5.19
CA ASN A 64 26.18 -23.10 -5.49
C ASN A 64 26.90 -23.81 -4.32
N LEU A 65 26.23 -24.14 -3.20
CA LEU A 65 26.86 -24.96 -2.16
C LEU A 65 27.26 -26.36 -2.66
N GLY A 66 26.60 -26.86 -3.71
CA GLY A 66 26.90 -28.16 -4.33
C GLY A 66 28.26 -28.22 -5.04
N ILE A 67 28.83 -27.08 -5.44
CA ILE A 67 30.17 -27.02 -6.06
C ILE A 67 31.30 -26.98 -5.02
N VAL A 68 30.98 -26.65 -3.77
CA VAL A 68 31.96 -26.58 -2.68
C VAL A 68 32.25 -28.00 -2.18
N ARG A 69 33.54 -28.35 -2.07
CA ARG A 69 33.93 -29.67 -1.55
C ARG A 69 33.53 -29.76 -0.08
N ARG A 70 33.11 -30.95 0.36
CA ARG A 70 32.61 -31.17 1.74
C ARG A 70 33.61 -30.76 2.83
N GLN A 71 34.90 -30.80 2.56
CA GLN A 71 35.95 -30.42 3.51
C GLN A 71 36.28 -28.92 3.52
N ASP A 72 35.79 -28.16 2.56
CA ASP A 72 36.07 -26.72 2.44
C ASP A 72 34.97 -25.90 3.12
N ASP A 73 35.34 -24.76 3.69
CA ASP A 73 34.37 -23.82 4.28
C ASP A 73 33.89 -22.82 3.21
N PRO A 74 32.61 -22.85 2.80
CA PRO A 74 32.06 -21.92 1.80
C PRO A 74 32.21 -20.44 2.23
N LEU A 75 32.28 -20.16 3.53
CA LEU A 75 32.41 -18.80 4.05
C LEU A 75 33.78 -18.16 3.81
N SER A 76 34.78 -18.99 3.49
CA SER A 76 36.17 -18.61 3.22
C SER A 76 36.46 -18.29 1.75
N TYR A 77 35.50 -18.54 0.85
CA TYR A 77 35.64 -18.24 -0.56
C TYR A 77 35.23 -16.79 -0.88
N PRO A 78 35.74 -16.23 -2.00
CA PRO A 78 35.28 -14.96 -2.51
C PRO A 78 33.84 -15.05 -3.04
N VAL A 79 33.08 -13.96 -2.93
CA VAL A 79 31.71 -13.85 -3.46
C VAL A 79 31.65 -14.04 -4.98
N GLY A 80 32.76 -13.74 -5.68
CA GLY A 80 32.90 -13.95 -7.12
C GLY A 80 32.66 -15.39 -7.59
N ASP A 81 32.81 -16.38 -6.71
CA ASP A 81 32.59 -17.79 -7.02
C ASP A 81 31.10 -18.21 -6.90
N PHE A 82 30.25 -17.33 -6.37
CA PHE A 82 28.83 -17.61 -6.08
C PHE A 82 27.91 -16.52 -6.64
N LEU A 83 28.28 -15.95 -7.78
CA LEU A 83 27.48 -14.90 -8.42
C LEU A 83 26.24 -15.48 -9.12
N GLU A 84 25.24 -14.63 -9.23
CA GLU A 84 24.13 -14.80 -10.15
C GLU A 84 23.86 -13.50 -10.92
N ASP A 85 23.19 -13.64 -12.05
CA ASP A 85 22.79 -12.50 -12.86
C ASP A 85 21.40 -12.00 -12.46
N LEU A 86 21.29 -10.69 -12.29
CA LEU A 86 20.03 -9.96 -12.20
C LEU A 86 19.84 -9.11 -13.46
N THR A 87 18.57 -8.91 -13.84
CA THR A 87 18.22 -8.08 -14.99
C THR A 87 18.51 -6.61 -14.70
N PHE A 88 19.21 -5.95 -15.63
CA PHE A 88 19.30 -4.50 -15.66
C PHE A 88 18.08 -3.88 -16.34
N VAL A 89 17.52 -2.85 -15.72
CA VAL A 89 16.39 -2.07 -16.25
C VAL A 89 16.72 -0.58 -16.22
N ARG A 90 16.13 0.18 -17.15
CA ARG A 90 16.29 1.64 -17.14
C ARG A 90 15.30 2.26 -16.16
N SER A 91 15.68 3.36 -15.54
CA SER A 91 14.78 4.10 -14.64
C SER A 91 13.48 4.56 -15.33
N GLY A 92 13.53 4.81 -16.65
CA GLY A 92 12.38 5.18 -17.47
C GLY A 92 11.58 4.00 -18.03
N SER A 93 11.96 2.75 -17.77
CA SER A 93 11.20 1.56 -18.19
C SER A 93 9.88 1.44 -17.43
N GLU A 94 8.92 0.71 -17.99
CA GLU A 94 7.66 0.42 -17.32
C GLU A 94 7.92 -0.55 -16.17
N VAL A 95 7.16 -0.40 -15.08
CA VAL A 95 7.33 -1.32 -13.94
C VAL A 95 6.98 -2.75 -14.32
N GLU A 96 6.01 -2.94 -15.22
CA GLU A 96 5.58 -4.25 -15.71
C GLU A 96 6.74 -5.06 -16.30
N ASP A 97 7.64 -4.40 -17.05
CA ASP A 97 8.84 -5.02 -17.63
C ASP A 97 9.79 -5.60 -16.56
N ALA A 98 9.79 -5.02 -15.36
CA ALA A 98 10.63 -5.45 -14.25
C ALA A 98 9.97 -6.52 -13.36
N LEU A 99 8.63 -6.64 -13.39
CA LEU A 99 7.89 -7.47 -12.44
C LEU A 99 8.24 -8.96 -12.54
N GLU A 100 8.38 -9.48 -13.76
CA GLU A 100 8.73 -10.90 -13.97
C GLU A 100 10.13 -11.20 -13.41
N ALA A 101 11.10 -10.33 -13.71
CA ALA A 101 12.46 -10.47 -13.19
C ALA A 101 12.50 -10.37 -11.67
N ILE A 102 11.80 -9.41 -11.06
CA ILE A 102 11.71 -9.28 -9.60
C ILE A 102 11.02 -10.49 -8.97
N HIS A 103 9.94 -10.99 -9.58
CA HIS A 103 9.22 -12.17 -9.09
C HIS A 103 10.13 -13.42 -9.05
N HIS A 104 10.90 -13.66 -10.11
CA HIS A 104 11.78 -14.82 -10.20
C HIS A 104 13.08 -14.66 -9.43
N LYS A 105 13.65 -13.46 -9.41
CA LYS A 105 15.00 -13.21 -8.93
C LYS A 105 15.08 -12.43 -7.62
N GLY A 106 13.97 -11.91 -7.13
CA GLY A 106 13.86 -11.12 -5.91
C GLY A 106 14.17 -9.64 -6.10
N ALA A 107 14.89 -9.28 -7.17
CA ALA A 107 15.27 -7.91 -7.47
C ALA A 107 15.68 -7.71 -8.94
N VAL A 108 15.78 -6.44 -9.32
CA VAL A 108 16.41 -5.95 -10.56
C VAL A 108 17.40 -4.84 -10.24
N LEU A 109 18.37 -4.64 -11.14
CA LEU A 109 19.34 -3.55 -11.07
C LEU A 109 18.86 -2.40 -11.95
N VAL A 110 18.88 -1.18 -11.44
CA VAL A 110 18.49 0.01 -12.22
C VAL A 110 19.75 0.70 -12.71
N GLY A 111 19.87 0.87 -14.03
CA GLY A 111 21.07 1.42 -14.68
C GLY A 111 21.71 0.41 -15.62
N ASP A 112 23.03 0.33 -15.58
CA ASP A 112 23.86 -0.61 -16.34
C ASP A 112 25.08 -1.01 -15.49
N GLU A 113 25.96 -1.86 -16.05
CA GLU A 113 27.10 -2.42 -15.37
C GLU A 113 28.12 -1.36 -14.92
N GLU A 114 28.27 -0.27 -15.66
CA GLU A 114 29.20 0.83 -15.35
C GLU A 114 28.56 1.87 -14.43
N ARG A 115 27.23 1.96 -14.44
CA ARG A 115 26.46 2.96 -13.70
C ARG A 115 25.24 2.34 -13.05
N LEU A 116 25.48 1.67 -11.93
CA LEU A 116 24.43 1.20 -11.04
C LEU A 116 23.81 2.37 -10.27
N LEU A 117 22.50 2.56 -10.44
CA LEU A 117 21.74 3.65 -9.80
C LEU A 117 20.98 3.18 -8.57
N ALA A 118 20.37 1.99 -8.65
CA ALA A 118 19.49 1.47 -7.60
C ALA A 118 19.33 -0.05 -7.72
N VAL A 119 18.87 -0.67 -6.64
CA VAL A 119 18.39 -2.06 -6.64
C VAL A 119 16.93 -2.03 -6.25
N VAL A 120 16.04 -2.50 -7.12
CA VAL A 120 14.59 -2.54 -6.85
C VAL A 120 14.19 -3.96 -6.51
N THR A 121 13.57 -4.11 -5.35
CA THR A 121 13.15 -5.40 -4.78
C THR A 121 11.64 -5.51 -4.69
N THR A 122 11.15 -6.70 -4.34
CA THR A 122 9.74 -6.93 -3.99
C THR A 122 9.28 -6.04 -2.83
N ALA A 123 10.16 -5.73 -1.87
CA ALA A 123 9.84 -4.88 -0.73
C ALA A 123 9.60 -3.42 -1.16
N ASP A 124 10.35 -2.93 -2.14
CA ASP A 124 10.20 -1.57 -2.68
C ASP A 124 8.88 -1.42 -3.43
N ILE A 125 8.53 -2.40 -4.28
CA ILE A 125 7.21 -2.44 -4.94
C ILE A 125 6.10 -2.47 -3.90
N SER A 126 6.21 -3.32 -2.89
CA SER A 126 5.19 -3.45 -1.84
C SER A 126 5.01 -2.14 -1.07
N SER A 127 6.11 -1.47 -0.74
CA SER A 127 6.11 -0.18 -0.02
C SER A 127 5.53 0.94 -0.87
N TYR A 128 5.86 0.98 -2.16
CA TYR A 128 5.27 1.91 -3.12
C TYR A 128 3.77 1.70 -3.23
N LEU A 129 3.33 0.46 -3.46
CA LEU A 129 1.90 0.11 -3.59
C LEU A 129 1.14 0.43 -2.30
N TRP A 130 1.70 0.12 -1.14
CA TRP A 130 1.09 0.49 0.14
C TRP A 130 0.91 2.00 0.25
N THR A 131 1.96 2.77 -0.05
CA THR A 131 1.92 4.24 0.01
C THR A 131 0.89 4.82 -0.94
N ALA A 132 0.79 4.28 -2.16
CA ALA A 132 -0.17 4.70 -3.18
C ALA A 132 -1.62 4.35 -2.81
N THR A 133 -1.84 3.18 -2.19
CA THR A 133 -3.18 2.64 -1.93
C THR A 133 -3.73 2.96 -0.54
N ARG A 134 -2.89 3.36 0.43
CA ARG A 134 -3.30 3.55 1.84
C ARG A 134 -4.51 4.46 2.01
N GLN A 135 -4.61 5.52 1.21
CA GLN A 135 -5.69 6.50 1.25
C GLN A 135 -7.05 5.86 0.95
N PHE A 136 -7.10 4.95 -0.02
CA PHE A 136 -8.31 4.19 -0.36
C PHE A 136 -8.69 3.24 0.77
N MET A 137 -7.71 2.59 1.39
CA MET A 137 -7.93 1.64 2.48
C MET A 137 -8.52 2.30 3.72
N ILE A 138 -8.01 3.48 4.11
CA ILE A 138 -8.50 4.20 5.29
C ILE A 138 -9.94 4.69 5.06
N VAL A 139 -10.23 5.26 3.88
CA VAL A 139 -11.58 5.69 3.52
C VAL A 139 -12.55 4.51 3.48
N ARG A 140 -12.15 3.38 2.89
CA ARG A 140 -12.94 2.15 2.86
C ARG A 140 -13.29 1.66 4.27
N ASP A 141 -12.31 1.64 5.19
CA ASP A 141 -12.54 1.23 6.57
C ASP A 141 -13.60 2.10 7.27
N VAL A 142 -13.55 3.43 7.07
CA VAL A 142 -14.56 4.36 7.61
C VAL A 142 -15.94 4.09 7.02
N GLU A 143 -16.04 3.93 5.71
CA GLU A 143 -17.32 3.69 5.02
C GLU A 143 -17.96 2.36 5.46
N LEU A 144 -17.17 1.28 5.52
CA LEU A 144 -17.65 -0.03 5.95
C LEU A 144 -18.05 -0.03 7.43
N ALA A 145 -17.27 0.62 8.31
CA ALA A 145 -17.63 0.74 9.72
C ALA A 145 -18.91 1.58 9.90
N THR A 146 -19.09 2.64 9.12
CA THR A 146 -20.31 3.46 9.14
C THR A 146 -21.52 2.62 8.71
N ARG A 147 -21.43 1.85 7.61
CA ARG A 147 -22.49 0.93 7.18
C ARG A 147 -22.80 -0.11 8.25
N TYR A 148 -21.77 -0.68 8.87
CA TYR A 148 -21.93 -1.66 9.95
C TYR A 148 -22.71 -1.06 11.14
N LEU A 149 -22.33 0.12 11.61
CA LEU A 149 -23.02 0.80 12.72
C LEU A 149 -24.46 1.20 12.35
N ALA A 150 -24.71 1.60 11.11
CA ALA A 150 -26.05 1.91 10.61
C ALA A 150 -26.94 0.66 10.59
N ARG A 151 -26.43 -0.46 10.08
CA ARG A 151 -27.13 -1.76 10.10
C ARG A 151 -27.43 -2.21 11.52
N ARG A 152 -26.45 -2.12 12.44
CA ARG A 152 -26.60 -2.51 13.86
C ARG A 152 -27.55 -1.62 14.65
N ALA A 153 -27.82 -0.41 14.17
CA ALA A 153 -28.77 0.50 14.81
C ALA A 153 -30.24 0.10 14.58
N CYS A 154 -30.51 -0.57 13.45
CA CYS A 154 -31.83 -1.00 13.05
C CYS A 154 -32.19 -2.33 13.74
N ALA A 155 -33.42 -2.44 14.23
CA ALA A 155 -33.90 -3.65 14.89
C ALA A 155 -34.29 -4.74 13.87
N THR A 156 -34.74 -4.35 12.68
CA THR A 156 -35.19 -5.25 11.61
C THR A 156 -34.68 -4.80 10.24
N GLU A 157 -34.63 -5.74 9.28
CA GLU A 157 -34.30 -5.42 7.88
C GLU A 157 -35.37 -4.54 7.21
N ASP A 158 -36.63 -4.63 7.63
CA ASP A 158 -37.70 -3.75 7.14
C ASP A 158 -37.48 -2.29 7.56
N GLU A 159 -37.04 -2.06 8.81
CA GLU A 159 -36.67 -0.73 9.30
C GLU A 159 -35.49 -0.18 8.50
N LEU A 160 -34.48 -1.01 8.25
CA LEU A 160 -33.33 -0.64 7.44
C LEU A 160 -33.73 -0.26 6.01
N SER A 161 -34.55 -1.09 5.36
CA SER A 161 -35.03 -0.87 3.99
C SER A 161 -35.86 0.42 3.87
N ALA A 162 -36.71 0.70 4.86
CA ALA A 162 -37.48 1.95 4.91
C ALA A 162 -36.57 3.19 5.09
N LEU A 163 -35.47 3.06 5.82
CA LEU A 163 -34.48 4.12 5.96
C LEU A 163 -33.74 4.38 4.65
N VAL A 164 -33.32 3.33 3.95
CA VAL A 164 -32.65 3.42 2.64
C VAL A 164 -33.57 4.03 1.58
N ALA A 165 -34.83 3.58 1.49
CA ALA A 165 -35.80 4.10 0.52
C ALA A 165 -36.06 5.60 0.69
N ALA A 166 -36.04 6.08 1.93
CA ALA A 166 -36.26 7.49 2.25
C ALA A 166 -35.01 8.38 2.08
N ALA A 167 -33.83 7.79 1.82
CA ALA A 167 -32.61 8.52 1.48
C ALA A 167 -32.68 9.20 0.10
N ARG A 168 -33.61 8.74 -0.74
CA ARG A 168 -33.73 9.17 -2.14
C ARG A 168 -34.07 10.66 -2.23
N PRO A 169 -33.28 11.46 -2.97
CA PRO A 169 -33.69 12.82 -3.32
C PRO A 169 -34.98 12.79 -4.14
N ALA A 170 -35.94 13.66 -3.82
CA ALA A 170 -37.16 13.78 -4.60
C ALA A 170 -36.81 14.16 -6.06
N GLY A 171 -37.22 13.34 -7.03
CA GLY A 171 -37.12 13.65 -8.47
C GLY A 171 -36.03 12.93 -9.28
N VAL A 172 -35.25 12.02 -8.69
CA VAL A 172 -34.33 11.17 -9.46
C VAL A 172 -35.11 9.99 -10.05
N GLU A 173 -34.96 9.68 -11.35
CA GLU A 173 -35.48 8.47 -12.00
C GLU A 173 -34.43 7.34 -11.91
N GLY A 174 -34.84 6.11 -11.55
CA GLY A 174 -33.95 4.96 -11.36
C GLY A 174 -34.45 3.96 -10.31
N THR A 175 -33.90 2.75 -10.31
CA THR A 175 -34.20 1.69 -9.34
C THR A 175 -33.92 2.20 -7.91
N PRO A 176 -34.82 1.97 -6.93
CA PRO A 176 -34.56 2.35 -5.55
C PRO A 176 -33.34 1.61 -5.02
N ALA A 177 -32.54 2.27 -4.18
CA ALA A 177 -31.56 1.56 -3.36
C ALA A 177 -32.32 0.65 -2.40
N GLU A 178 -31.98 -0.64 -2.40
CA GLU A 178 -32.62 -1.64 -1.54
C GLU A 178 -31.73 -1.94 -0.32
N ARG A 179 -30.43 -1.66 -0.43
CA ARG A 179 -29.42 -1.99 0.57
C ARG A 179 -28.56 -0.78 0.91
N LEU A 180 -27.97 -0.78 2.10
CA LEU A 180 -26.96 0.22 2.48
C LEU A 180 -25.74 0.23 1.55
N GLU A 181 -25.44 -0.90 0.90
CA GLU A 181 -24.36 -1.01 -0.06
C GLU A 181 -24.62 -0.24 -1.35
N ASP A 182 -25.89 0.02 -1.69
CA ASP A 182 -26.29 0.76 -2.88
C ASP A 182 -26.17 2.28 -2.68
N LEU A 183 -26.05 2.73 -1.43
CA LEU A 183 -25.90 4.15 -1.08
C LEU A 183 -24.44 4.59 -1.26
N THR A 184 -24.27 5.76 -1.88
CA THR A 184 -23.03 6.53 -1.79
C THR A 184 -22.76 6.92 -0.33
N PHE A 185 -21.51 7.23 0.00
CA PHE A 185 -21.18 7.63 1.36
C PHE A 185 -21.90 8.92 1.81
N GLY A 186 -22.16 9.86 0.88
CA GLY A 186 -22.93 11.07 1.17
C GLY A 186 -24.40 10.78 1.45
N GLU A 187 -25.02 9.86 0.71
CA GLU A 187 -26.40 9.42 0.99
C GLU A 187 -26.47 8.69 2.33
N LEU A 188 -25.49 7.85 2.65
CA LEU A 188 -25.40 7.18 3.95
C LEU A 188 -25.33 8.19 5.10
N ILE A 189 -24.47 9.22 5.00
CA ILE A 189 -24.41 10.31 5.98
C ILE A 189 -25.77 11.01 6.09
N SER A 190 -26.44 11.25 4.97
CA SER A 190 -27.76 11.91 4.95
C SER A 190 -28.83 11.07 5.65
N VAL A 191 -28.85 9.75 5.44
CA VAL A 191 -29.73 8.81 6.16
C VAL A 191 -29.51 8.88 7.66
N ILE A 192 -28.25 8.83 8.08
CA ILE A 192 -27.88 8.87 9.50
C ILE A 192 -28.28 10.22 10.10
N ASN A 193 -28.01 11.33 9.41
CA ASN A 193 -28.19 12.70 9.91
C ASN A 193 -29.64 13.20 9.90
N GLY A 194 -30.60 12.39 9.45
CA GLY A 194 -32.02 12.75 9.47
C GLY A 194 -32.51 13.07 10.89
N PRO A 195 -32.99 14.30 11.19
CA PRO A 195 -33.20 14.78 12.56
C PRO A 195 -34.20 13.93 13.37
N GLU A 196 -35.29 13.49 12.75
CA GLU A 196 -36.28 12.62 13.40
C GLU A 196 -35.76 11.20 13.67
N ARG A 197 -34.85 10.73 12.81
CA ARG A 197 -34.39 9.33 12.76
C ARG A 197 -33.17 9.12 13.63
N PHE A 198 -32.28 10.10 13.69
CA PHE A 198 -31.02 10.01 14.43
C PHE A 198 -31.27 9.68 15.91
N GLY A 199 -32.11 10.47 16.58
CA GLY A 199 -32.42 10.27 18.00
C GLY A 199 -33.03 8.89 18.29
N ARG A 200 -33.91 8.42 17.39
CA ARG A 200 -34.67 7.18 17.57
C ARG A 200 -33.84 5.92 17.26
N VAL A 201 -33.06 5.93 16.18
CA VAL A 201 -32.42 4.74 15.63
C VAL A 201 -30.90 4.79 15.87
N PHE A 202 -30.23 5.83 15.39
CA PHE A 202 -28.77 5.87 15.29
C PHE A 202 -28.05 6.32 16.57
N SER A 203 -28.74 6.97 17.49
CA SER A 203 -28.15 7.52 18.73
C SER A 203 -27.47 6.44 19.60
N ARG A 204 -27.95 5.19 19.52
CA ARG A 204 -27.42 4.06 20.28
C ARG A 204 -26.06 3.57 19.76
N THR A 205 -25.82 3.65 18.45
CA THR A 205 -24.59 3.14 17.82
C THR A 205 -23.57 4.24 17.55
N PHE A 206 -24.01 5.44 17.14
CA PHE A 206 -23.14 6.57 16.82
C PHE A 206 -22.96 7.57 17.97
N GLY A 207 -23.78 7.45 19.02
CA GLY A 207 -23.79 8.34 20.19
C GLY A 207 -24.87 9.42 20.11
N SER A 208 -24.98 10.20 21.19
CA SER A 208 -26.10 11.13 21.38
C SER A 208 -26.03 12.44 20.58
N SER A 209 -24.85 12.85 20.12
CA SER A 209 -24.68 14.12 19.39
C SER A 209 -24.66 13.88 17.88
N ARG A 210 -25.70 14.35 17.20
CA ARG A 210 -25.83 14.31 15.75
C ARG A 210 -24.79 15.19 15.07
N GLU A 211 -24.56 16.37 15.63
CA GLU A 211 -23.62 17.37 15.13
C GLU A 211 -22.19 16.82 15.16
N LEU A 212 -21.82 16.07 16.20
CA LEU A 212 -20.53 15.40 16.27
C LEU A 212 -20.39 14.33 15.20
N VAL A 213 -21.42 13.50 14.98
CA VAL A 213 -21.39 12.46 13.93
C VAL A 213 -21.19 13.09 12.55
N PHE A 214 -21.95 14.14 12.24
CA PHE A 214 -21.79 14.86 10.97
C PHE A 214 -20.39 15.47 10.84
N SER A 215 -19.88 16.13 11.89
CA SER A 215 -18.53 16.72 11.90
C SER A 215 -17.42 15.70 11.72
N MET A 216 -17.62 14.45 12.16
CA MET A 216 -16.63 13.37 11.99
C MET A 216 -16.68 12.73 10.60
N LEU A 217 -17.86 12.63 9.97
CA LEU A 217 -18.03 11.89 8.71
C LEU A 217 -17.98 12.78 7.45
N GLU A 218 -18.40 14.04 7.56
CA GLU A 218 -18.44 14.96 6.41
C GLU A 218 -17.06 15.24 5.80
N PRO A 219 -15.98 15.49 6.58
CA PRO A 219 -14.65 15.64 6.01
C PRO A 219 -14.18 14.38 5.27
N VAL A 220 -14.60 13.20 5.74
CA VAL A 220 -14.26 11.92 5.08
C VAL A 220 -14.92 11.81 3.71
N ARG A 221 -16.14 12.33 3.55
CA ARG A 221 -16.82 12.41 2.24
C ARG A 221 -16.01 13.25 1.25
N ASP A 222 -15.48 14.38 1.68
CA ASP A 222 -14.68 15.25 0.82
C ASP A 222 -13.35 14.61 0.43
N VAL A 223 -12.63 14.00 1.39
CA VAL A 223 -11.39 13.26 1.11
C VAL A 223 -11.65 12.07 0.19
N ARG A 224 -12.73 11.31 0.43
CA ARG A 224 -13.17 10.21 -0.46
C ARG A 224 -13.35 10.71 -1.88
N ASN A 225 -14.03 11.84 -2.07
CA ASN A 225 -14.27 12.39 -3.40
C ASN A 225 -12.96 12.80 -4.09
N LYS A 226 -12.00 13.39 -3.36
CA LYS A 226 -10.66 13.68 -3.90
C LYS A 226 -9.94 12.41 -4.35
N VAL A 227 -9.92 11.39 -3.49
CA VAL A 227 -9.28 10.09 -3.72
C VAL A 227 -9.86 9.37 -4.93
N PHE A 228 -11.19 9.24 -5.01
CA PHE A 228 -11.85 8.50 -6.09
C PHE A 228 -11.92 9.25 -7.43
N HIS A 229 -11.84 10.57 -7.42
CA HIS A 229 -11.81 11.37 -8.66
C HIS A 229 -10.40 11.76 -9.09
N PHE A 230 -9.36 11.28 -8.39
CA PHE A 230 -7.95 11.60 -8.68
C PHE A 230 -7.68 13.10 -8.87
N ARG A 231 -8.38 13.96 -8.11
CA ARG A 231 -8.35 15.41 -8.32
C ARG A 231 -7.06 16.05 -7.84
N ASP A 232 -6.69 15.76 -6.59
CA ASP A 232 -5.54 16.33 -5.89
C ASP A 232 -4.88 15.26 -5.01
N ALA A 233 -3.61 15.48 -4.64
CA ALA A 233 -2.97 14.71 -3.60
C ALA A 233 -3.64 14.98 -2.24
N VAL A 234 -3.93 13.91 -1.49
CA VAL A 234 -4.47 14.04 -0.13
C VAL A 234 -3.37 14.57 0.79
N THR A 235 -3.66 15.68 1.46
CA THR A 235 -2.72 16.33 2.38
C THR A 235 -2.55 15.53 3.68
N PRO A 236 -1.43 15.70 4.42
CA PRO A 236 -1.25 15.06 5.73
C PRO A 236 -2.40 15.34 6.70
N ASP A 237 -2.88 16.59 6.77
CA ASP A 237 -3.98 17.00 7.64
C ASP A 237 -5.29 16.29 7.30
N GLU A 238 -5.56 16.08 6.00
CA GLU A 238 -6.71 15.31 5.53
C GLU A 238 -6.60 13.83 5.89
N VAL A 239 -5.41 13.25 5.81
CA VAL A 239 -5.18 11.87 6.27
C VAL A 239 -5.47 11.75 7.77
N ASP A 240 -5.02 12.71 8.58
CA ASP A 240 -5.27 12.73 10.02
C ASP A 240 -6.76 12.87 10.35
N LEU A 241 -7.50 13.70 9.61
CA LEU A 241 -8.96 13.80 9.71
C LEU A 241 -9.65 12.44 9.51
N VAL A 242 -9.32 11.72 8.43
CA VAL A 242 -9.91 10.40 8.15
C VAL A 242 -9.48 9.37 9.20
N MET A 243 -8.23 9.42 9.66
CA MET A 243 -7.73 8.54 10.73
C MET A 243 -8.46 8.78 12.05
N ASN A 244 -8.74 10.03 12.41
CA ASN A 244 -9.53 10.38 13.59
C ASN A 244 -10.95 9.81 13.51
N ALA A 245 -11.61 9.93 12.34
CA ALA A 245 -12.92 9.32 12.10
C ALA A 245 -12.87 7.79 12.22
N ARG A 246 -11.83 7.16 11.66
CA ARG A 246 -11.60 5.71 11.75
C ARG A 246 -11.46 5.25 13.21
N VAL A 247 -10.60 5.90 14.00
CA VAL A 247 -10.41 5.57 15.42
C VAL A 247 -11.69 5.76 16.22
N TRP A 248 -12.43 6.83 15.95
CA TRP A 248 -13.72 7.09 16.58
C TRP A 248 -14.74 5.98 16.27
N LEU A 249 -14.90 5.58 15.01
CA LEU A 249 -15.77 4.49 14.59
C LEU A 249 -15.34 3.14 15.19
N GLN A 250 -14.04 2.84 15.23
CA GLN A 250 -13.52 1.61 15.85
C GLN A 250 -13.93 1.52 17.33
N ARG A 251 -13.86 2.63 18.07
CA ARG A 251 -14.32 2.68 19.47
C ARG A 251 -15.82 2.42 19.57
N ARG A 252 -16.64 2.99 18.67
CA ARG A 252 -18.09 2.74 18.62
C ARG A 252 -18.40 1.27 18.32
N VAL A 253 -17.72 0.66 17.35
CA VAL A 253 -17.89 -0.77 17.02
C VAL A 253 -17.58 -1.66 18.22
N ARG A 254 -16.50 -1.39 18.96
CA ARG A 254 -16.14 -2.14 20.17
C ARG A 254 -17.15 -2.00 21.30
N MET A 255 -17.86 -0.87 21.41
CA MET A 255 -18.92 -0.69 22.42
C MET A 255 -20.18 -1.51 22.14
N LEU A 256 -20.32 -2.08 20.93
CA LEU A 256 -21.46 -2.91 20.52
C LEU A 256 -21.16 -4.42 20.55
N GLN A 257 -19.94 -4.80 20.92
CA GLN A 257 -19.47 -6.17 21.15
C GLN A 257 -19.58 -6.49 22.63
#